data_AF-A0AAN7SL90-F1
#
_entry.id   AF-A0AAN7SL90-F1
#
_cell.length_a   1.000
_cell.length_b   1.000
_cell.length_c   1.000
_cell.angle_alpha   90.00
_cell.angle_beta   90.00
_cell.angle_gamma   90.00
#
_symmetry.space_group_name_H-M   'P 1'
#
loop_
_entity.id
_entity.type
_entity.pdbx_description
1 polymer ?
#
loop_
_entity_poly.entity_id
_entity_poly.type
_entity_poly.pdbx_seq_one_letter_code
_entity_poly.pdbx_strand_id
1 'polypeptide(L)'
;MKIFALIVFSCLIASSWSAPAQEVFQCRSGDEFIENGCNGCFCLSNNQLVCQISRCTKPKEMERCRTGTSWWNGCNKCWCVNIGTICTKRSCIPNAIE
;
A
#
# COMPACT_ATOMS: atom_id res chain seq x y z
N MET A 1 -12.73 31.84 6.46
CA MET A 1 -12.63 32.31 7.86
C MET A 1 -13.46 31.38 8.73
N LYS A 2 -12.82 30.46 9.46
CA LYS A 2 -13.47 29.64 10.49
C LYS A 2 -12.67 29.87 11.78
N ILE A 3 -13.39 30.28 12.80
CA ILE A 3 -12.90 30.89 14.04
C ILE A 3 -12.15 29.83 14.85
N PHE A 4 -10.85 30.05 15.10
CA PHE A 4 -10.09 29.31 16.09
C PHE A 4 -10.54 29.82 17.47
N ALA A 5 -11.46 29.11 18.11
CA ALA A 5 -11.83 29.37 19.49
C ALA A 5 -10.63 29.03 20.40
N LEU A 6 -9.99 30.07 20.92
CA LEU A 6 -9.05 30.00 22.03
C LEU A 6 -9.79 29.46 23.26
N ILE A 7 -9.62 28.17 23.57
CA ILE A 7 -9.98 27.63 24.87
C ILE A 7 -8.71 27.08 25.49
N VAL A 8 -8.09 27.93 26.30
CA VAL A 8 -7.07 27.55 27.27
C VAL A 8 -7.80 26.84 28.41
N PHE A 9 -7.86 25.51 28.37
CA PHE A 9 -8.32 24.70 29.50
C PHE A 9 -7.26 23.66 29.83
N SER A 10 -6.97 23.57 31.12
CA SER A 10 -5.89 22.83 31.75
C SER A 10 -5.73 21.39 31.26
N CYS A 11 -4.47 21.02 31.04
CA CYS A 11 -3.95 19.69 30.75
C CYS A 11 -4.46 18.62 31.74
N LEU A 12 -5.41 17.75 31.36
CA LEU A 12 -5.63 16.44 32.01
C LEU A 12 -6.36 15.40 31.13
N ILE A 13 -6.53 15.63 29.83
CA ILE A 13 -6.91 14.54 28.92
C ILE A 13 -5.89 14.59 27.79
N ALA A 14 -4.80 13.84 27.96
CA ALA A 14 -4.01 13.39 26.83
C ALA A 14 -4.91 12.51 25.98
N SER A 15 -5.78 13.12 25.17
CA SER A 15 -6.51 12.42 24.12
C SER A 15 -5.45 11.98 23.12
N SER A 16 -4.86 10.82 23.36
CA SER A 16 -3.96 10.14 22.45
C SER A 16 -4.77 9.75 21.23
N TRP A 17 -4.93 10.69 20.29
CA TRP A 17 -5.33 10.38 18.93
C TRP A 17 -4.17 9.58 18.32
N SER A 18 -4.18 8.28 18.55
CA SER A 18 -3.33 7.35 17.83
C SER A 18 -3.73 7.42 16.37
N ALA A 19 -2.85 8.02 15.54
CA ALA A 19 -3.01 7.98 14.09
C ALA A 19 -3.12 6.51 13.64
N PRO A 20 -3.96 6.22 12.61
CA PRO A 20 -4.06 4.87 12.09
C PRO A 20 -2.67 4.40 11.64
N ALA A 21 -2.28 3.19 12.07
CA ALA A 21 -1.01 2.60 11.69
C ALA A 21 -0.97 2.48 10.16
N GLN A 22 -0.07 3.23 9.54
CA GLN A 22 0.13 3.17 8.10
C GLN A 22 0.83 1.84 7.79
N GLU A 23 0.13 0.94 7.10
CA GLU A 23 0.67 -0.37 6.74
C GLU A 23 1.70 -0.20 5.62
N VAL A 24 2.98 -0.12 6.00
CA VAL A 24 4.10 0.13 5.09
C VAL A 24 4.41 -1.15 4.30
N PHE A 25 4.65 -1.01 2.99
CA PHE A 25 5.15 -2.09 2.15
C PHE A 25 6.49 -2.62 2.68
N GLN A 26 6.61 -3.95 2.81
CA GLN A 26 7.84 -4.63 3.19
C GLN A 26 8.21 -5.67 2.14
N CYS A 27 9.48 -5.66 1.73
CA CYS A 27 10.09 -6.64 0.85
C CYS A 27 10.98 -7.55 1.68
N ARG A 28 10.68 -8.85 1.75
CA ARG A 28 11.52 -9.84 2.46
C ARG A 28 12.10 -10.81 1.46
N SER A 29 13.35 -11.23 1.69
CA SER A 29 14.04 -12.16 0.79
C SER A 29 13.17 -13.36 0.39
N GLY A 30 13.07 -13.60 -0.91
CA GLY A 30 12.28 -14.68 -1.50
C GLY A 30 10.83 -14.32 -1.82
N ASP A 31 10.31 -13.18 -1.35
CA ASP A 31 8.97 -12.73 -1.71
C ASP A 31 8.90 -12.33 -3.20
N GLU A 32 7.74 -12.61 -3.82
CA GLU A 32 7.41 -12.20 -5.19
C GLU A 32 6.21 -11.24 -5.20
N PHE A 33 6.29 -10.23 -6.07
CA PHE A 33 5.27 -9.21 -6.21
C PHE A 33 5.00 -8.86 -7.68
N ILE A 34 3.90 -8.14 -7.90
CA ILE A 34 3.57 -7.50 -9.16
C ILE A 34 3.56 -5.99 -8.95
N GLU A 35 4.42 -5.27 -9.65
CA GLU A 35 4.42 -3.81 -9.71
C GLU A 35 3.47 -3.34 -10.82
N ASN A 36 2.64 -2.35 -10.49
CA ASN A 36 1.75 -1.67 -11.42
C ASN A 36 0.89 -2.65 -12.24
N GLY A 37 0.44 -3.74 -11.58
CA GLY A 37 -0.40 -4.77 -12.18
C GLY A 37 0.24 -5.55 -13.34
N CYS A 38 1.55 -5.44 -13.55
CA CYS A 38 2.19 -5.97 -14.76
C CYS A 38 3.64 -6.44 -14.55
N ASN A 39 4.52 -5.60 -13.99
CA ASN A 39 5.93 -5.93 -13.87
C ASN A 39 6.12 -6.98 -12.75
N GLY A 40 6.72 -8.12 -13.09
CA GLY A 40 7.09 -9.12 -12.09
C GLY A 40 8.28 -8.65 -11.27
N CYS A 41 8.19 -8.75 -9.95
CA CYS A 41 9.24 -8.34 -9.03
C CYS A 41 9.61 -9.46 -8.06
N PHE A 42 10.85 -9.45 -7.60
CA PHE A 42 11.34 -10.35 -6.55
C PHE A 42 12.20 -9.61 -5.53
N CYS A 43 12.18 -10.12 -4.31
CA CYS A 43 12.99 -9.61 -3.21
C CYS A 43 14.30 -10.39 -3.07
N LEU A 44 15.41 -9.70 -3.27
CA LEU A 44 16.77 -10.23 -3.10
C LEU A 44 17.07 -10.57 -1.63
N SER A 45 18.19 -11.26 -1.38
CA SER A 45 18.67 -11.59 -0.03
C SER A 45 18.97 -10.36 0.84
N ASN A 46 19.24 -9.22 0.23
CA ASN A 46 19.43 -7.93 0.89
C ASN A 46 18.12 -7.14 1.07
N ASN A 47 16.94 -7.77 0.90
CA ASN A 47 15.61 -7.14 0.97
C ASN A 47 15.39 -6.01 -0.06
N GLN A 48 16.18 -5.99 -1.14
CA GLN A 48 15.96 -5.07 -2.25
C GLN A 48 14.92 -5.66 -3.20
N LEU A 49 13.91 -4.86 -3.53
CA LEU A 49 12.94 -5.19 -4.58
C LEU A 49 13.55 -4.88 -5.94
N VAL A 50 13.54 -5.86 -6.83
CA VAL A 50 13.95 -5.71 -8.23
C VAL A 50 12.84 -6.20 -9.15
N CYS A 51 12.51 -5.40 -10.14
CA CYS A 51 11.37 -5.63 -11.03
C CYS A 51 11.85 -5.78 -12.48
N GLN A 52 11.31 -6.77 -13.18
CA GLN A 52 11.48 -6.92 -14.61
C GLN A 52 10.47 -6.02 -15.33
N ILE A 53 11.00 -5.03 -16.07
CA ILE A 53 10.18 -4.09 -16.83
C ILE A 53 9.59 -4.81 -18.05
N SER A 54 8.27 -4.71 -18.21
CA SER A 54 7.48 -5.26 -19.32
C SER A 54 6.75 -4.16 -20.09
N ARG A 55 6.18 -4.48 -21.25
CA ARG A 55 5.33 -3.56 -22.02
C ARG A 55 3.93 -3.51 -21.40
N CYS A 56 3.77 -2.69 -20.37
CA CYS A 56 2.54 -2.62 -19.58
C CYS A 56 1.54 -1.60 -20.13
N THR A 57 0.27 -1.98 -20.18
CA THR A 57 -0.83 -1.01 -20.18
C THR A 57 -0.99 -0.49 -18.74
N LYS A 58 -0.99 0.82 -18.54
CA LYS A 58 -1.15 1.40 -17.21
C LYS A 58 -2.49 0.98 -16.60
N PRO A 59 -2.52 0.34 -15.42
CA PRO A 59 -3.78 0.02 -14.76
C PRO A 59 -4.43 1.30 -14.23
N LYS A 60 -5.77 1.37 -14.32
CA LYS A 60 -6.58 2.47 -13.77
C LYS A 60 -6.41 2.67 -12.26
N GLU A 61 -6.01 1.62 -11.54
CA GLU A 61 -5.74 1.66 -10.11
C GLU A 61 -4.47 2.47 -9.77
N MET A 62 -3.44 2.38 -10.62
CA MET A 62 -2.19 3.13 -10.43
C MET A 62 -2.44 4.64 -10.53
N GLU A 63 -3.37 5.07 -11.37
CA GLU A 63 -3.73 6.49 -11.53
C GLU A 63 -4.45 7.09 -10.31
N ARG A 64 -4.94 6.24 -9.40
CA ARG A 64 -5.80 6.65 -8.29
C ARG A 64 -5.25 6.33 -6.91
N CYS A 65 -4.09 5.69 -6.83
CA CYS A 65 -3.52 5.31 -5.55
C CYS A 65 -2.84 6.51 -4.86
N ARG A 66 -2.93 6.57 -3.53
CA ARG A 66 -2.28 7.60 -2.72
C ARG A 66 -1.13 6.97 -1.95
N THR A 67 0.09 7.48 -2.10
CA THR A 67 1.27 6.94 -1.41
C THR A 67 0.99 6.71 0.07
N GLY A 68 1.33 5.52 0.56
CA GLY A 68 1.12 5.11 1.94
C GLY A 68 -0.20 4.40 2.22
N THR A 69 -1.12 4.36 1.26
CA THR A 69 -2.35 3.55 1.40
C THR A 69 -2.09 2.09 1.01
N SER A 70 -2.89 1.19 1.60
CA SER A 70 -2.95 -0.21 1.22
C SER A 70 -4.41 -0.62 1.01
N TRP A 71 -4.66 -1.59 0.14
CA TRP A 71 -6.00 -2.13 -0.15
C TRP A 71 -5.90 -3.57 -0.61
N TRP A 72 -7.03 -4.26 -0.68
CA TRP A 72 -7.14 -5.58 -1.27
C TRP A 72 -7.68 -5.46 -2.70
N ASN A 73 -6.99 -6.08 -3.66
CA ASN A 73 -7.47 -6.30 -5.01
C ASN A 73 -7.70 -7.81 -5.20
N GLY A 74 -8.95 -8.23 -5.05
CA GLY A 74 -9.29 -9.65 -4.86
C GLY A 74 -8.56 -10.21 -3.64
N CYS A 75 -7.86 -11.33 -3.83
CA CYS A 75 -7.07 -11.98 -2.78
C CYS A 75 -5.67 -11.36 -2.59
N ASN A 76 -5.28 -10.40 -3.42
CA ASN A 76 -3.96 -9.80 -3.39
C ASN A 76 -3.96 -8.53 -2.54
N LYS A 77 -2.98 -8.42 -1.65
CA LYS A 77 -2.74 -7.21 -0.89
C LYS A 77 -1.88 -6.27 -1.74
N CYS A 78 -2.30 -5.02 -1.85
CA CYS A 78 -1.61 -3.98 -2.61
C CYS A 78 -1.24 -2.81 -1.71
N TRP A 79 -0.11 -2.19 -2.01
CA TRP A 79 0.39 -0.97 -1.39
C TRP A 79 0.67 0.08 -2.45
N CYS A 80 0.31 1.33 -2.17
CA CYS A 80 0.72 2.47 -2.99
C CYS A 80 2.04 3.02 -2.42
N VAL A 81 3.08 2.95 -3.24
CA VAL A 81 4.42 3.46 -2.97
C VAL A 81 4.75 4.58 -3.97
N ASN A 82 5.90 5.22 -3.83
CA ASN A 82 6.28 6.36 -4.68
C ASN A 82 6.33 6.04 -6.19
N ILE A 83 6.54 4.77 -6.54
CA ILE A 83 6.66 4.30 -7.94
C ILE A 83 5.35 3.71 -8.50
N GLY A 84 4.26 3.78 -7.74
CA GLY A 84 2.95 3.24 -8.12
C GLY A 84 2.48 2.16 -7.15
N THR A 85 1.99 1.04 -7.66
CA THR A 85 1.43 -0.04 -6.84
C THR A 85 2.37 -1.24 -6.78
N ILE A 86 2.51 -1.84 -5.59
CA ILE A 86 3.11 -3.17 -5.43
C ILE A 86 2.04 -4.08 -4.84
N CYS A 87 1.78 -5.21 -5.47
CA CYS A 87 0.79 -6.19 -5.02
C CYS A 87 1.43 -7.55 -4.81
N THR A 88 0.94 -8.32 -3.83
CA THR A 88 1.29 -9.74 -3.72
C THR A 88 0.94 -10.47 -5.02
N LYS A 89 1.64 -11.58 -5.31
CA LYS A 89 1.43 -12.41 -6.50
C LYS A 89 0.72 -13.73 -6.15
N ARG A 90 -0.45 -13.64 -5.51
CA ARG A 90 -1.27 -14.81 -5.18
C ARG A 90 -2.17 -15.16 -6.35
N SER A 91 -2.27 -16.45 -6.66
CA SER A 91 -3.29 -16.97 -7.56
C SER A 91 -4.64 -16.90 -6.85
N CYS A 92 -5.47 -15.93 -7.23
CA CYS A 92 -6.81 -15.82 -6.69
C CYS A 92 -7.71 -16.90 -7.29
N ILE A 93 -8.39 -17.65 -6.44
CA ILE A 93 -9.45 -18.55 -6.87
C ILE A 93 -10.63 -17.66 -7.28
N PRO A 94 -11.14 -17.76 -8.51
CA PRO A 94 -12.33 -17.03 -8.92
C PRO A 94 -13.51 -17.52 -8.08
N ASN A 95 -13.91 -16.70 -7.10
CA ASN A 95 -15.11 -16.83 -6.29
C ASN A 95 -15.32 -18.19 -5.59
N ALA A 96 -14.84 -18.32 -4.35
CA ALA A 96 -15.65 -19.00 -3.34
C ALA A 96 -16.79 -18.03 -2.99
N ILE A 97 -17.90 -18.14 -3.71
CA ILE A 97 -19.17 -17.52 -3.32
C ILE A 97 -19.67 -18.35 -2.14
N GLU A 98 -19.85 -17.72 -0.98
CA GLU A 98 -20.96 -18.07 -0.08
C GLU A 98 -21.98 -16.93 -0.13
#